data_AF-A0A3P7F7W1-F1
#
_entry.id   AF-A0A3P7F7W1-F1
#
_cell.length_a   1.000
_cell.length_b   1.000
_cell.length_c   1.000
_cell.angle_alpha   90.00
_cell.angle_beta   90.00
_cell.angle_gamma   90.00
#
_symmetry.space_group_name_H-M   'P 1'
#
loop_
_entity.id
_entity.type
_entity.pdbx_description
1 polymer ?
#
loop_
_entity_poly.entity_id
_entity_poly.type
_entity_poly.pdbx_seq_one_letter_code
_entity_poly.pdbx_strand_id
1 'polypeptide(L)'
;MAQADSRMLQEELPRCSAKLGVHLDQSPLIKTITLAQLRYAFEEFRKKSVCLIFRFLFVQGIELAVIILYDSRSYSTIKRLGDLELGMKTQCVKNTTLRKPNVMINLMLKINGKLGGINWSVKQLHEDSLLMVMGADVTHPAMTKADRLQKSVAAVIGSLSPDLMRYAAVIRQQDTRERADKATRELIDSMDTIVTDLLKASLCTGTAVQISSSTPRSCIKGLYCAGYKDCHRDLPDCELTRMNKAFGQFNNNRLPNRIIFYRDGVSEGQFQSTLVSELTAIQRACRLLKQDYEPGITFIVVQKRHHLRFQPVDPRMRNVEPGTVVDQQVTHPREFDFYLCSQEGIQGTTKPAHYHVLYDDNNWSSDALQCFTYYLCHAYMRCCRSVSYPAPTFYSHLAAFRARDWLKDTPRPEEILQNNKFKLNPSQQNAMFFL
;
A
#
# COMPACT_ATOMS: atom_id res chain seq x y z
N MET A 1 5.15 -12.67 32.03
CA MET A 1 4.24 -12.56 30.87
C MET A 1 5.00 -12.26 29.57
N ALA A 2 5.76 -11.15 29.48
CA ALA A 2 6.48 -10.79 28.26
C ALA A 2 7.51 -11.83 27.74
N GLN A 3 8.21 -12.50 28.64
CA GLN A 3 9.12 -13.59 28.27
C GLN A 3 8.39 -14.80 27.65
N ALA A 4 7.17 -15.10 28.10
CA ALA A 4 6.39 -16.20 27.54
C ALA A 4 5.84 -15.84 26.14
N ASP A 5 5.36 -14.61 25.97
CA ASP A 5 4.83 -14.14 24.69
C ASP A 5 5.93 -14.02 23.61
N SER A 6 7.14 -13.61 24.00
CA SER A 6 8.31 -13.57 23.09
C SER A 6 8.79 -14.97 22.69
N ARG A 7 8.86 -15.92 23.63
CA ARG A 7 9.15 -17.33 23.31
C ARG A 7 8.15 -17.93 22.34
N MET A 8 6.85 -17.66 22.53
CA MET A 8 5.81 -18.10 21.61
C MET A 8 6.06 -17.60 20.18
N LEU A 9 6.40 -16.32 19.98
CA LEU A 9 6.73 -15.80 18.66
C LEU A 9 8.02 -16.42 18.11
N GLN A 10 9.03 -16.61 18.95
CA GLN A 10 10.31 -17.21 18.56
C GLN A 10 10.14 -18.64 18.04
N GLU A 11 9.22 -19.41 18.61
CA GLU A 11 8.97 -20.80 18.20
C GLU A 11 8.00 -20.89 17.01
N GLU A 12 6.87 -20.18 17.07
CA GLU A 12 5.77 -20.38 16.12
C GLU A 12 5.94 -19.59 14.83
N LEU A 13 6.56 -18.41 14.87
CA LEU A 13 6.71 -17.57 13.68
C LEU A 13 7.64 -18.20 12.63
N PRO A 14 8.84 -18.73 12.98
CA PRO A 14 9.69 -19.43 12.02
C PRO A 14 9.01 -20.67 11.45
N ARG A 15 8.31 -21.47 12.28
CA ARG A 15 7.54 -22.65 11.83
C ARG A 15 6.46 -22.28 10.83
N CYS A 16 5.70 -21.21 11.11
CA CYS A 16 4.66 -20.72 10.21
C CYS A 16 5.27 -20.16 8.92
N SER A 17 6.38 -19.42 9.02
CA SER A 17 7.08 -18.84 7.86
C SER A 17 7.59 -19.92 6.91
N ALA A 18 8.18 -21.01 7.43
CA ALA A 18 8.69 -22.12 6.64
C ALA A 18 7.57 -22.83 5.84
N LYS A 19 6.38 -23.00 6.45
CA LYS A 19 5.20 -23.56 5.75
C LYS A 19 4.71 -22.68 4.58
N LEU A 20 4.97 -21.38 4.65
CA LEU A 20 4.56 -20.40 3.65
C LEU A 20 5.68 -20.04 2.66
N GLY A 21 6.85 -20.68 2.76
CA GLY A 21 8.00 -20.39 1.90
C GLY A 21 8.69 -19.06 2.21
N VAL A 22 8.48 -18.48 3.39
CA VAL A 22 9.18 -17.29 3.86
C VAL A 22 10.28 -17.73 4.83
N HIS A 23 11.53 -17.41 4.53
CA HIS A 23 12.67 -17.79 5.37
C HIS A 23 13.02 -16.66 6.34
N LEU A 24 12.56 -16.79 7.58
CA LEU A 24 12.99 -15.91 8.68
C LEU A 24 14.24 -16.47 9.37
N ASP A 25 15.00 -15.58 10.00
CA ASP A 25 16.13 -15.97 10.85
C ASP A 25 15.64 -16.87 12.01
N GLN A 26 16.35 -17.98 12.23
CA GLN A 26 16.06 -18.94 13.28
C GLN A 26 16.45 -18.42 14.68
N SER A 27 17.34 -17.42 14.74
CA SER A 27 17.83 -16.83 15.99
C SER A 27 17.59 -15.33 16.03
N PRO A 28 16.32 -14.88 16.10
CA PRO A 28 16.01 -13.44 16.13
C PRO A 28 16.56 -12.78 17.39
N LEU A 29 17.03 -11.53 17.26
CA LEU A 29 17.42 -10.72 18.40
C LEU A 29 16.18 -10.32 19.21
N ILE A 30 16.12 -10.75 20.47
CA ILE A 30 15.02 -10.42 21.39
C ILE A 30 15.51 -9.39 22.41
N LYS A 31 14.84 -8.23 22.44
CA LYS A 31 15.07 -7.19 23.45
C LYS A 31 13.75 -6.75 24.06
N THR A 32 13.72 -6.59 25.38
CA THR A 32 12.63 -5.91 26.09
C THR A 32 13.05 -4.45 26.27
N ILE A 33 12.24 -3.53 25.76
CA ILE A 33 12.56 -2.09 25.77
C ILE A 33 11.36 -1.29 26.26
N THR A 34 11.63 -0.15 26.86
CA THR A 34 10.61 0.87 27.14
C THR A 34 10.40 1.77 25.92
N LEU A 35 9.30 2.53 25.91
CA LEU A 35 9.03 3.49 24.81
C LEU A 35 10.15 4.55 24.68
N ALA A 36 10.76 4.97 25.78
CA ALA A 36 11.87 5.92 25.78
C ALA A 36 13.14 5.36 25.10
N GLN A 37 13.35 4.04 25.19
CA GLN A 37 14.50 3.35 24.58
C GLN A 37 14.26 2.97 23.11
N LEU A 38 13.03 3.12 22.61
CA LEU A 38 12.64 2.65 21.27
C LEU A 38 13.46 3.26 20.15
N ARG A 39 13.71 4.57 20.21
CA ARG A 39 14.51 5.29 19.21
C ARG A 39 15.92 4.72 19.14
N TYR A 40 16.59 4.63 20.30
CA TYR A 40 17.94 4.08 20.40
C TYR A 40 17.99 2.63 19.89
N ALA A 41 17.00 1.80 20.23
CA ALA A 41 16.92 0.43 19.74
C ALA A 41 16.81 0.37 18.21
N PHE A 42 15.96 1.19 17.60
CA PHE A 42 15.83 1.24 16.14
C PHE A 42 17.12 1.74 15.46
N GLU A 43 17.79 2.73 16.05
CA GLU A 43 19.10 3.19 15.56
C GLU A 43 20.15 2.09 15.64
N GLU A 44 20.25 1.36 16.76
CA GLU A 44 21.13 0.20 16.90
C GLU A 44 20.84 -0.88 15.85
N PHE A 45 19.56 -1.20 15.64
CA PHE A 45 19.14 -2.23 14.70
C PHE A 45 19.41 -1.84 13.23
N ARG A 46 19.45 -0.55 12.92
CA ARG A 46 19.78 -0.03 11.58
C ARG A 46 21.29 0.09 11.34
N LYS A 47 22.10 0.24 12.38
CA LYS A 47 23.57 0.32 12.24
C LYS A 47 24.08 -0.99 11.65
N LYS A 48 24.64 -0.91 10.44
CA LYS A 48 25.44 -2.00 9.84
C LYS A 48 26.81 -1.96 10.50
N SER A 49 27.17 -2.99 11.26
CA SER A 49 28.51 -3.09 11.83
C SER A 49 29.47 -3.65 10.79
N VAL A 50 30.55 -2.90 10.52
CA VAL A 50 31.75 -3.44 9.88
C VAL A 50 32.56 -4.09 10.99
N CYS A 51 32.74 -5.41 10.95
CA CYS A 51 33.62 -6.07 11.91
C CYS A 51 35.08 -5.67 11.62
N LEU A 52 35.71 -4.87 12.49
CA LEU A 52 37.11 -4.43 12.31
C LEU A 52 38.11 -5.61 12.31
N ILE A 53 37.76 -6.73 12.94
CA ILE A 53 38.62 -7.92 13.06
C ILE A 53 38.62 -8.74 11.76
N PHE A 54 37.53 -8.70 11.00
CA PHE A 54 37.42 -9.30 9.67
C PHE A 54 36.89 -8.24 8.71
N ARG A 55 37.78 -7.54 8.00
CA ARG A 55 37.50 -6.58 6.90
C ARG A 55 36.54 -7.10 5.80
N PHE A 56 36.00 -8.32 5.94
CA PHE A 56 35.18 -9.06 4.99
C PHE A 56 33.77 -9.41 5.51
N LEU A 57 33.42 -9.14 6.77
CA LEU A 57 32.09 -9.46 7.31
C LEU A 57 31.25 -8.17 7.50
N PHE A 58 30.42 -7.87 6.51
CA PHE A 58 29.30 -6.93 6.67
C PHE A 58 28.15 -7.65 7.38
N VAL A 59 27.87 -7.29 8.64
CA VAL A 59 26.64 -7.75 9.28
C VAL A 59 25.49 -6.91 8.72
N GLN A 60 24.58 -7.56 7.98
CA GLN A 60 23.34 -6.95 7.52
C GLN A 60 22.56 -6.47 8.75
N GLY A 61 22.09 -5.21 8.72
CA GLY A 61 21.21 -4.68 9.76
C GLY A 61 19.86 -5.41 9.78
N ILE A 62 19.09 -5.24 10.85
CA ILE A 62 17.78 -5.90 10.99
C ILE A 62 16.79 -5.29 9.97
N GLU A 63 16.14 -6.16 9.20
CA GLU A 63 15.19 -5.74 8.14
C GLU A 63 13.78 -5.45 8.67
N LEU A 64 13.38 -6.12 9.75
CA LEU A 64 12.03 -6.07 10.32
C LEU A 64 12.06 -6.26 11.85
N ALA A 65 11.29 -5.44 12.56
CA ALA A 65 11.01 -5.64 13.98
C ALA A 65 9.57 -6.11 14.22
N VAL A 66 9.39 -7.25 14.88
CA VAL A 66 8.08 -7.70 15.41
C VAL A 66 7.94 -7.20 16.85
N ILE A 67 6.90 -6.42 17.12
CA ILE A 67 6.71 -5.70 18.40
C ILE A 67 5.43 -6.17 19.07
N ILE A 68 5.56 -6.69 20.29
CA ILE A 68 4.42 -7.06 21.13
C ILE A 68 3.97 -5.82 21.91
N LEU A 69 2.70 -5.46 21.76
CA LEU A 69 2.09 -4.32 22.45
C LEU A 69 1.32 -4.79 23.67
N TYR A 70 1.62 -4.15 24.80
CA TYR A 70 0.88 -4.28 26.06
C TYR A 70 -0.03 -3.09 26.34
N ASP A 71 0.08 -2.03 25.54
CA ASP A 71 -0.72 -0.82 25.62
C ASP A 71 -1.17 -0.34 24.22
N SER A 72 -2.08 0.64 24.17
CA SER A 72 -2.60 1.22 22.93
C SER A 72 -1.93 2.53 22.49
N ARG A 73 -1.19 3.19 23.38
CA ARG A 73 -0.62 4.53 23.16
C ARG A 73 0.71 4.48 22.40
N SER A 74 1.49 3.42 22.60
CA SER A 74 2.82 3.25 21.98
C SER A 74 2.76 3.06 20.46
N TYR A 75 1.62 2.65 19.90
CA TYR A 75 1.51 2.30 18.47
C TYR A 75 1.81 3.47 17.53
N SER A 76 1.27 4.67 17.80
CA SER A 76 1.49 5.87 16.98
C SER A 76 2.99 6.21 16.90
N THR A 77 3.65 6.20 18.05
CA THR A 77 5.08 6.51 18.17
C THR A 77 5.96 5.48 17.44
N ILE A 78 5.65 4.19 17.57
CA ILE A 78 6.35 3.11 16.84
C ILE A 78 6.26 3.31 15.33
N LYS A 79 5.06 3.62 14.83
CA LYS A 79 4.83 3.83 13.39
C LYS A 79 5.46 5.11 12.88
N ARG A 80 5.43 6.20 13.65
CA ARG A 80 6.11 7.45 13.29
C ARG A 80 7.62 7.25 13.18
N LEU A 81 8.25 6.65 14.20
CA LEU A 81 9.69 6.38 14.20
C LEU A 81 10.10 5.41 13.09
N GLY A 82 9.33 4.34 12.85
CA GLY A 82 9.63 3.35 11.82
C GLY A 82 9.41 3.86 10.40
N ASP A 83 8.24 4.45 10.13
CA ASP A 83 7.80 4.76 8.77
C ASP A 83 8.40 6.09 8.25
N LEU A 84 8.62 7.08 9.13
CA LEU A 84 9.03 8.45 8.74
C LEU A 84 10.50 8.76 9.07
N GLU A 85 10.95 8.41 10.28
CA GLU A 85 12.27 8.87 10.77
C GLU A 85 13.39 7.88 10.45
N LEU A 86 13.31 6.64 10.95
CA LEU A 86 14.44 5.68 10.98
C LEU A 86 14.38 4.61 9.89
N GLY A 87 13.23 4.43 9.23
CA GLY A 87 13.08 3.47 8.14
C GLY A 87 13.02 2.01 8.59
N MET A 88 12.71 1.74 9.86
CA MET A 88 12.55 0.38 10.38
C MET A 88 11.17 -0.17 9.99
N LYS A 89 11.12 -1.30 9.26
CA LYS A 89 9.86 -2.00 9.00
C LYS A 89 9.38 -2.61 10.31
N THR A 90 8.11 -2.37 10.66
CA THR A 90 7.55 -2.83 11.95
C THR A 90 6.26 -3.64 11.76
N GLN A 91 6.16 -4.76 12.49
CA GLN A 91 4.94 -5.54 12.63
C GLN A 91 4.51 -5.58 14.09
N CYS A 92 3.43 -4.88 14.44
CA CYS A 92 2.90 -4.87 15.80
C CYS A 92 1.85 -5.96 16.00
N VAL A 93 1.80 -6.53 17.21
CA VAL A 93 0.76 -7.47 17.63
C VAL A 93 0.40 -7.21 19.09
N LYS A 94 -0.89 -7.16 19.43
CA LYS A 94 -1.31 -7.03 20.83
C LYS A 94 -1.10 -8.35 21.57
N ASN A 95 -0.65 -8.30 22.81
CA ASN A 95 -0.50 -9.48 23.67
C ASN A 95 -1.79 -10.33 23.75
N THR A 96 -2.95 -9.68 23.85
CA THR A 96 -4.27 -10.33 23.87
C THR A 96 -4.66 -11.01 22.56
N THR A 97 -4.00 -10.63 21.46
CA THR A 97 -4.26 -11.22 20.13
C THR A 97 -3.35 -12.39 19.85
N LEU A 98 -2.13 -12.45 20.41
CA LEU A 98 -1.14 -13.50 20.12
C LEU A 98 -1.68 -14.93 20.23
N ARG A 99 -2.58 -15.17 21.18
CA ARG A 99 -3.14 -16.50 21.50
C ARG A 99 -4.38 -16.86 20.68
N LYS A 100 -4.88 -15.94 19.83
CA LYS A 100 -6.05 -16.22 19.00
C LYS A 100 -5.67 -17.15 17.83
N PRO A 101 -6.61 -17.96 17.33
CA PRO A 101 -6.37 -18.81 16.16
C PRO A 101 -5.99 -17.96 14.94
N ASN A 102 -5.19 -18.53 14.04
CA ASN A 102 -4.78 -17.93 12.77
C ASN A 102 -4.00 -16.61 12.86
N VAL A 103 -3.51 -16.24 14.04
CA VAL A 103 -2.76 -14.97 14.20
C VAL A 103 -1.42 -15.05 13.50
N MET A 104 -0.69 -16.16 13.62
CA MET A 104 0.62 -16.32 12.99
C MET A 104 0.56 -16.23 11.47
N ILE A 105 -0.40 -16.92 10.84
CA ILE A 105 -0.59 -16.85 9.38
C ILE A 105 -0.97 -15.43 8.95
N ASN A 106 -1.90 -14.77 9.65
CA ASN A 106 -2.28 -13.38 9.34
C ASN A 106 -1.15 -12.37 9.57
N LEU A 107 -0.25 -12.63 10.52
CA LEU A 107 0.98 -11.84 10.70
C LEU A 107 1.93 -12.08 9.54
N MET A 108 2.15 -13.33 9.14
CA MET A 108 3.03 -13.67 8.01
C MET A 108 2.58 -13.05 6.70
N LEU A 109 1.28 -13.03 6.41
CA LEU A 109 0.74 -12.35 5.22
C LEU A 109 1.13 -10.87 5.17
N LYS A 110 1.12 -10.17 6.32
CA LYS A 110 1.51 -8.76 6.43
C LYS A 110 3.03 -8.57 6.39
N ILE A 111 3.76 -9.44 7.07
CA ILE A 111 5.23 -9.42 7.12
C ILE A 111 5.80 -9.58 5.71
N ASN A 112 5.33 -10.58 4.96
CA ASN A 112 5.76 -10.84 3.60
C ASN A 112 5.51 -9.63 2.68
N GLY A 113 4.31 -9.03 2.74
CA GLY A 113 3.99 -7.83 1.97
C GLY A 113 4.84 -6.60 2.34
N LYS A 114 5.14 -6.40 3.63
CA LYS A 114 6.03 -5.30 4.08
C LYS A 114 7.46 -5.47 3.60
N LEU A 115 7.92 -6.72 3.48
CA LEU A 115 9.24 -7.06 2.97
C LEU A 115 9.29 -7.05 1.43
N GLY A 116 8.18 -6.78 0.75
CA GLY A 116 8.10 -6.72 -0.72
C GLY A 116 7.84 -8.07 -1.40
N GLY A 117 7.55 -9.11 -0.62
CA GLY A 117 7.10 -10.40 -1.13
C GLY A 117 5.67 -10.34 -1.68
N ILE A 118 5.29 -11.37 -2.43
CA ILE A 118 3.92 -11.56 -2.95
C ILE A 118 3.35 -12.80 -2.28
N ASN A 119 2.12 -12.70 -1.76
CA ASN A 119 1.46 -13.82 -1.08
C ASN A 119 0.82 -14.81 -2.07
N TRP A 120 0.20 -14.28 -3.13
CA TRP A 120 -0.39 -15.02 -4.25
C TRP A 120 -0.51 -14.08 -5.45
N SER A 121 -0.82 -14.63 -6.63
CA SER A 121 -1.10 -13.86 -7.84
C SER A 121 -2.49 -14.21 -8.38
N VAL A 122 -3.24 -13.22 -8.86
CA VAL A 122 -4.53 -13.44 -9.51
C VAL A 122 -4.31 -13.45 -11.02
N LYS A 123 -4.37 -14.63 -11.64
CA LYS A 123 -3.96 -14.80 -13.05
C LYS A 123 -4.78 -13.94 -14.02
N GLN A 124 -6.05 -13.71 -13.68
CA GLN A 124 -7.01 -12.94 -14.47
C GLN A 124 -6.76 -11.42 -14.44
N LEU A 125 -5.82 -10.96 -13.60
CA LEU A 125 -5.38 -9.56 -13.60
C LEU A 125 -4.21 -9.29 -14.55
N HIS A 126 -3.65 -10.34 -15.18
CA HIS A 126 -2.59 -10.17 -16.16
C HIS A 126 -3.17 -9.65 -17.48
N GLU A 127 -2.71 -8.48 -17.87
CA GLU A 127 -3.04 -7.81 -19.12
C GLU A 127 -1.80 -7.78 -20.02
N ASP A 128 -1.99 -7.84 -21.34
CA ASP A 128 -0.89 -7.76 -22.32
C ASP A 128 -0.24 -6.37 -22.34
N SER A 129 -1.06 -5.34 -22.09
CA SER A 129 -0.62 -3.94 -21.98
C SER A 129 -0.19 -3.59 -20.55
N LEU A 130 0.80 -2.71 -20.38
CA LEU A 130 1.20 -2.25 -19.06
C LEU A 130 0.09 -1.41 -18.43
N LEU A 131 -0.56 -1.96 -17.41
CA LEU A 131 -1.64 -1.33 -16.68
C LEU A 131 -1.17 -0.88 -15.29
N MET A 132 -1.48 0.37 -14.93
CA MET A 132 -1.39 0.83 -13.55
C MET A 132 -2.80 0.98 -12.97
N VAL A 133 -3.04 0.36 -11.81
CA VAL A 133 -4.28 0.54 -11.07
C VAL A 133 -4.00 1.41 -9.86
N MET A 134 -4.81 2.44 -9.72
CA MET A 134 -4.75 3.40 -8.64
C MET A 134 -6.00 3.34 -7.77
N GLY A 135 -5.83 3.59 -6.48
CA GLY A 135 -6.92 3.71 -5.52
C GLY A 135 -6.74 4.96 -4.68
N ALA A 136 -7.82 5.72 -4.48
CA ALA A 136 -7.76 6.98 -3.75
C ALA A 136 -8.87 7.08 -2.71
N ASP A 137 -8.56 7.62 -1.54
CA ASP A 137 -9.50 7.89 -0.46
C ASP A 137 -9.17 9.21 0.24
N VAL A 138 -10.21 9.90 0.72
CA VAL A 138 -10.08 11.06 1.60
C VAL A 138 -10.76 10.72 2.92
N THR A 139 -9.97 10.73 3.99
CA THR A 139 -10.46 10.45 5.34
C THR A 139 -10.57 11.76 6.13
N HIS A 140 -11.78 12.06 6.57
CA HIS A 140 -12.09 13.21 7.42
C HIS A 140 -11.90 12.90 8.92
N PRO A 141 -11.56 13.91 9.74
CA PRO A 141 -11.54 13.76 11.19
C PRO A 141 -12.94 13.52 11.75
N ALA A 142 -13.03 12.87 12.91
CA ALA A 142 -14.31 12.70 13.61
C ALA A 142 -14.80 14.07 14.12
N MET A 143 -16.11 14.30 14.15
CA MET A 143 -16.71 15.54 14.66
C MET A 143 -16.66 15.69 16.19
N THR A 144 -15.65 15.12 16.86
CA THR A 144 -15.49 15.21 18.32
C THR A 144 -14.59 16.39 18.68
N LYS A 145 -15.01 17.19 19.67
CA LYS A 145 -14.34 18.43 20.14
C LYS A 145 -12.89 18.25 20.64
N ALA A 146 -12.36 17.03 20.68
CA ALA A 146 -11.10 16.67 21.32
C ALA A 146 -9.95 16.29 20.36
N ASP A 147 -10.23 16.08 19.06
CA ASP A 147 -9.15 15.84 18.09
C ASP A 147 -8.55 17.18 17.68
N ARG A 148 -7.28 17.44 18.04
CA ARG A 148 -6.48 18.58 17.52
C ARG A 148 -6.33 18.53 16.00
N LEU A 149 -6.70 17.43 15.36
CA LEU A 149 -6.66 17.21 13.92
C LEU A 149 -7.96 17.67 13.26
N GLN A 150 -7.99 18.92 12.82
CA GLN A 150 -9.10 19.48 12.04
C GLN A 150 -8.92 19.33 10.52
N LYS A 151 -7.84 18.67 10.07
CA LYS A 151 -7.51 18.50 8.65
C LYS A 151 -7.78 17.08 8.18
N SER A 152 -8.15 16.97 6.91
CA SER A 152 -8.42 15.72 6.22
C SER A 152 -7.13 15.12 5.67
N VAL A 153 -7.13 13.83 5.42
CA VAL A 153 -5.98 13.11 4.85
C VAL A 153 -6.41 12.46 3.55
N ALA A 154 -5.76 12.83 2.46
CA ALA A 154 -5.91 12.17 1.17
C ALA A 154 -4.77 11.17 0.96
N ALA A 155 -5.11 9.95 0.55
CA ALA A 155 -4.15 8.92 0.23
C ALA A 155 -4.45 8.37 -1.16
N VAL A 156 -3.42 8.33 -2.01
CA VAL A 156 -3.49 7.71 -3.33
C VAL A 156 -2.45 6.60 -3.39
N ILE A 157 -2.90 5.44 -3.83
CA ILE A 157 -2.14 4.23 -3.98
C ILE A 157 -1.99 3.94 -5.46
N GLY A 158 -0.81 3.54 -5.91
CA GLY A 158 -0.56 3.10 -7.29
C GLY A 158 0.13 1.74 -7.32
N SER A 159 -0.33 0.84 -8.18
CA SER A 159 0.29 -0.48 -8.36
C SER A 159 1.73 -0.34 -8.85
N LEU A 160 2.61 -1.21 -8.34
CA LEU A 160 4.04 -1.20 -8.65
C LEU A 160 4.52 -2.32 -9.59
N SER A 161 3.64 -3.28 -9.88
CA SER A 161 3.98 -4.48 -10.61
C SER A 161 2.80 -4.91 -11.51
N PRO A 162 3.05 -5.61 -12.63
CA PRO A 162 2.00 -6.08 -13.53
C PRO A 162 1.08 -7.13 -12.91
N ASP A 163 1.54 -7.79 -11.84
CA ASP A 163 0.71 -8.71 -11.03
C ASP A 163 -0.33 -8.00 -10.16
N LEU A 164 -0.27 -6.65 -10.06
CA LEU A 164 -1.16 -5.82 -9.23
C LEU A 164 -1.19 -6.23 -7.75
N MET A 165 -0.10 -6.78 -7.23
CA MET A 165 0.05 -7.19 -5.83
C MET A 165 0.91 -6.22 -5.01
N ARG A 166 1.81 -5.45 -5.64
CA ARG A 166 2.64 -4.44 -4.96
C ARG A 166 2.10 -3.05 -5.21
N TYR A 167 2.21 -2.17 -4.20
CA TYR A 167 1.68 -0.82 -4.28
C TYR A 167 2.55 0.19 -3.51
N ALA A 168 2.68 1.41 -4.04
CA ALA A 168 3.21 2.56 -3.31
C ALA A 168 2.07 3.47 -2.84
N ALA A 169 2.34 4.24 -1.79
CA ALA A 169 1.40 5.22 -1.27
C ALA A 169 2.00 6.62 -1.31
N VAL A 170 1.21 7.59 -1.78
CA VAL A 170 1.47 9.02 -1.58
C VAL A 170 0.33 9.56 -0.74
N ILE A 171 0.68 10.19 0.38
CA ILE A 171 -0.30 10.66 1.37
C ILE A 171 -0.08 12.15 1.60
N ARG A 172 -1.17 12.91 1.59
CA ARG A 172 -1.19 14.35 1.85
C ARG A 172 -2.22 14.71 2.90
N GLN A 173 -1.94 15.78 3.62
CA GLN A 173 -2.89 16.47 4.46
C GLN A 173 -3.59 17.58 3.65
N GLN A 174 -4.87 17.80 3.87
CA GLN A 174 -5.62 18.86 3.20
C GLN A 174 -6.66 19.49 4.12
N ASP A 175 -7.15 20.67 3.75
CA ASP A 175 -8.18 21.36 4.51
C ASP A 175 -9.51 20.60 4.42
N THR A 176 -10.21 20.49 5.55
CA THR A 176 -11.46 19.73 5.66
C THR A 176 -12.67 20.46 5.09
N ARG A 177 -12.60 21.79 4.98
CA ARG A 177 -13.68 22.65 4.51
C ARG A 177 -13.18 23.51 3.37
N GLU A 178 -14.07 23.83 2.45
CA GLU A 178 -13.79 24.89 1.47
C GLU A 178 -13.82 26.26 2.16
N ARG A 179 -12.99 27.20 1.70
CA ARG A 179 -12.85 28.52 2.33
C ARG A 179 -14.16 29.34 2.31
N ALA A 180 -15.12 28.98 1.45
CA ALA A 180 -16.41 29.65 1.30
C ALA A 180 -17.59 28.87 1.91
N ASP A 181 -17.51 27.54 2.04
CA ASP A 181 -18.65 26.68 2.38
C ASP A 181 -18.42 25.80 3.61
N LYS A 182 -19.50 25.50 4.34
CA LYS A 182 -19.47 24.58 5.49
C LYS A 182 -19.37 23.10 5.08
N ALA A 183 -19.43 22.80 3.78
CA ALA A 183 -19.37 21.44 3.26
C ALA A 183 -17.98 20.81 3.44
N THR A 184 -17.97 19.50 3.70
CA THR A 184 -16.74 18.72 3.80
C THR A 184 -16.12 18.58 2.40
N ARG A 185 -14.82 18.87 2.30
CA ARG A 185 -14.11 18.90 1.03
C ARG A 185 -13.56 17.52 0.65
N GLU A 186 -14.17 16.89 -0.35
CA GLU A 186 -13.79 15.56 -0.85
C GLU A 186 -12.72 15.59 -1.97
N LEU A 187 -12.48 16.75 -2.59
CA LEU A 187 -11.52 16.89 -3.68
C LEU A 187 -10.08 16.69 -3.20
N ILE A 188 -9.30 15.88 -3.91
CA ILE A 188 -7.88 15.64 -3.57
C ILE A 188 -7.01 16.81 -4.04
N ASP A 189 -6.29 17.42 -3.09
CA ASP A 189 -5.34 18.51 -3.38
C ASP A 189 -4.06 18.02 -4.06
N SER A 190 -3.58 18.79 -5.05
CA SER A 190 -2.30 18.54 -5.75
C SER A 190 -2.20 17.13 -6.35
N MET A 191 -3.31 16.62 -6.87
CA MET A 191 -3.42 15.30 -7.47
C MET A 191 -2.39 15.07 -8.60
N ASP A 192 -2.05 16.12 -9.34
CA ASP A 192 -1.02 16.12 -10.38
C ASP A 192 0.36 15.73 -9.84
N THR A 193 0.76 16.32 -8.71
CA THR A 193 2.03 15.98 -8.05
C THR A 193 2.02 14.57 -7.46
N ILE A 194 0.87 14.12 -6.93
CA ILE A 194 0.72 12.78 -6.36
C ILE A 194 0.90 11.72 -7.46
N VAL A 195 0.18 11.89 -8.57
CA VAL A 195 0.25 10.98 -9.71
C VAL A 195 1.65 11.01 -10.34
N THR A 196 2.26 12.19 -10.44
CA THR A 196 3.65 12.32 -10.90
C THR A 196 4.62 11.52 -10.03
N ASP A 197 4.45 11.56 -8.71
CA ASP A 197 5.30 10.80 -7.78
C ASP A 197 5.09 9.29 -7.91
N LEU A 198 3.85 8.83 -8.11
CA LEU A 198 3.55 7.41 -8.35
C LEU A 198 4.10 6.92 -9.69
N LEU A 199 3.95 7.73 -10.75
CA LEU A 199 4.53 7.44 -12.07
C LEU A 199 6.06 7.53 -12.06
N LYS A 200 6.67 8.38 -11.23
CA LYS A 200 8.14 8.39 -11.04
C LYS A 200 8.59 7.22 -10.21
N ALA A 201 7.86 6.83 -9.17
CA ALA A 201 8.11 5.57 -8.48
C ALA A 201 8.05 4.40 -9.46
N SER A 202 7.27 4.56 -10.55
CA SER A 202 7.14 3.65 -11.69
C SER A 202 8.36 3.57 -12.64
N LEU A 203 9.27 4.53 -12.55
CA LEU A 203 10.44 4.62 -13.41
C LEU A 203 11.67 4.61 -12.52
N CYS A 204 12.48 3.54 -12.52
CA CYS A 204 13.71 3.59 -11.71
C CYS A 204 14.61 4.71 -12.23
N THR A 205 14.75 5.79 -11.46
CA THR A 205 15.86 6.73 -11.59
C THR A 205 17.10 6.09 -10.96
N GLY A 206 17.77 5.25 -11.74
CA GLY A 206 19.06 4.66 -11.38
C GLY A 206 19.64 3.90 -12.55
N THR A 207 20.46 4.61 -13.35
CA THR A 207 21.31 4.15 -14.45
C THR A 207 21.30 2.64 -14.72
N ALA A 208 20.79 2.27 -15.90
CA ALA A 208 20.89 0.93 -16.44
C ALA A 208 22.37 0.59 -16.68
N VAL A 209 22.88 -0.42 -15.97
CA VAL A 209 24.07 -1.14 -16.45
C VAL A 209 23.55 -2.13 -17.49
N GLN A 210 23.89 -1.91 -18.75
CA GLN A 210 23.65 -2.90 -19.80
C GLN A 210 24.45 -4.16 -19.45
N ILE A 211 23.76 -5.27 -19.18
CA ILE A 211 24.38 -6.59 -19.20
C ILE A 211 24.22 -7.10 -20.62
N SER A 212 25.32 -7.11 -21.39
CA SER A 212 25.37 -7.72 -22.71
C SER A 212 25.10 -9.22 -22.60
N SER A 213 24.29 -9.71 -23.51
CA SER A 213 23.81 -11.07 -23.61
C SER A 213 24.89 -12.02 -24.13
N SER A 214 25.67 -12.61 -23.24
CA SER A 214 26.39 -13.86 -23.54
C SER A 214 26.83 -14.56 -22.26
N THR A 215 25.95 -15.34 -21.62
CA THR A 215 26.39 -16.44 -20.75
C THR A 215 25.31 -17.53 -20.68
N PRO A 216 25.67 -18.82 -20.74
CA PRO A 216 24.69 -19.92 -20.85
C PRO A 216 24.00 -20.21 -19.51
N ARG A 217 22.76 -20.69 -19.61
CA ARG A 217 21.91 -21.16 -18.49
C ARG A 217 22.45 -22.45 -17.87
N SER A 218 23.39 -22.34 -16.93
CA SER A 218 23.63 -23.37 -15.92
C SER A 218 24.58 -22.82 -14.84
N CYS A 219 24.19 -22.97 -13.58
CA CYS A 219 24.90 -22.55 -12.34
C CYS A 219 24.65 -21.11 -11.86
N ILE A 220 23.56 -20.92 -11.10
CA ILE A 220 23.57 -19.95 -9.99
C ILE A 220 24.14 -20.71 -8.78
N LYS A 221 25.46 -20.80 -8.71
CA LYS A 221 26.21 -21.07 -7.47
C LYS A 221 26.98 -19.80 -7.13
N GLY A 222 26.98 -19.44 -5.84
CA GLY A 222 27.38 -18.14 -5.34
C GLY A 222 28.69 -17.60 -5.89
N LEU A 223 28.74 -16.29 -6.12
CA LEU A 223 29.95 -15.59 -6.51
C LEU A 223 30.41 -14.66 -5.37
N TYR A 224 31.50 -15.10 -4.75
CA TYR A 224 32.50 -14.27 -4.08
C TYR A 224 32.99 -13.18 -5.06
N CYS A 225 33.07 -11.92 -4.62
CA CYS A 225 33.81 -10.90 -5.35
C CYS A 225 35.31 -11.11 -5.12
N ALA A 226 36.03 -11.55 -6.14
CA ALA A 226 37.48 -11.52 -6.20
C ALA A 226 37.96 -10.22 -6.87
N GLY A 227 38.91 -9.55 -6.21
CA GLY A 227 39.91 -8.68 -6.84
C GLY A 227 39.54 -7.22 -7.08
N TYR A 228 40.01 -6.31 -6.22
CA TYR A 228 40.58 -5.05 -6.70
C TYR A 228 41.69 -4.54 -5.78
N LYS A 229 42.81 -4.17 -6.40
CA LYS A 229 43.98 -3.51 -5.79
C LYS A 229 43.66 -2.02 -5.58
N ASP A 230 44.08 -1.54 -4.42
CA ASP A 230 44.35 -0.16 -4.01
C ASP A 230 43.87 0.98 -4.91
N CYS A 231 42.91 1.75 -4.39
CA CYS A 231 42.89 3.20 -4.54
C CYS A 231 42.15 3.86 -3.37
N HIS A 232 42.94 4.46 -2.47
CA HIS A 232 42.52 5.45 -1.49
C HIS A 232 41.96 6.70 -2.18
N ARG A 233 40.68 7.01 -1.98
CA ARG A 233 40.09 8.35 -1.69
C ARG A 233 38.59 8.35 -1.99
N ASP A 234 37.86 8.96 -1.05
CA ASP A 234 36.49 9.50 -1.15
C ASP A 234 35.37 8.51 -1.54
N LEU A 235 34.61 8.06 -0.53
CA LEU A 235 33.35 7.34 -0.69
C LEU A 235 32.28 8.28 -1.28
N PRO A 236 31.79 8.07 -2.53
CA PRO A 236 30.62 8.77 -3.02
C PRO A 236 29.35 8.00 -2.64
N ASP A 237 28.21 8.70 -2.59
CA ASP A 237 26.83 8.31 -2.29
C ASP A 237 26.21 7.14 -3.10
N CYS A 238 26.99 6.15 -3.59
CA CYS A 238 26.52 5.19 -4.58
C CYS A 238 25.88 3.90 -4.04
N GLU A 239 25.89 3.62 -2.73
CA GLU A 239 25.38 2.34 -2.20
C GLU A 239 23.98 2.37 -1.55
N LEU A 240 23.48 3.53 -1.09
CA LEU A 240 22.08 3.63 -0.65
C LEU A 240 21.09 3.43 -1.81
N THR A 241 21.55 3.63 -3.04
CA THR A 241 20.77 3.52 -4.29
C THR A 241 20.52 2.06 -4.70
N ARG A 242 21.11 1.05 -4.02
CA ARG A 242 20.86 -0.38 -4.33
C ARG A 242 19.64 -0.99 -3.65
N MET A 243 19.14 -0.43 -2.54
CA MET A 243 18.02 -1.03 -1.78
C MET A 243 16.63 -0.49 -2.14
N ASN A 244 16.51 0.46 -3.09
CA ASN A 244 15.24 1.09 -3.46
C ASN A 244 14.84 0.91 -4.95
N LYS A 245 15.48 -0.02 -5.69
CA LYS A 245 15.21 -0.25 -7.11
C LYS A 245 14.00 -1.16 -7.37
N ALA A 246 12.83 -0.86 -6.80
CA ALA A 246 11.70 -1.79 -6.89
C ALA A 246 10.98 -1.72 -8.25
N PHE A 247 10.44 -0.59 -8.69
CA PHE A 247 9.51 -0.65 -9.83
C PHE A 247 10.16 -0.78 -11.20
N GLY A 248 11.19 0.01 -11.51
CA GLY A 248 11.80 0.02 -12.85
C GLY A 248 12.36 -1.34 -13.27
N GLN A 249 12.62 -2.22 -12.31
CA GLN A 249 12.99 -3.62 -12.52
C GLN A 249 11.80 -4.51 -12.91
N PHE A 250 10.57 -4.21 -12.47
CA PHE A 250 9.37 -5.02 -12.77
C PHE A 250 8.72 -4.67 -14.10
N ASN A 251 8.80 -3.41 -14.54
CA ASN A 251 8.18 -2.94 -15.78
C ASN A 251 9.19 -2.60 -16.90
N ASN A 252 10.46 -3.00 -16.74
CA ASN A 252 11.56 -2.65 -17.66
C ASN A 252 11.65 -1.14 -17.92
N ASN A 253 11.48 -0.32 -16.88
CA ASN A 253 11.45 1.16 -16.96
C ASN A 253 10.44 1.73 -17.97
N ARG A 254 9.34 1.04 -18.22
CA ARG A 254 8.26 1.52 -19.10
C ARG A 254 7.12 2.13 -18.28
N LEU A 255 6.58 3.22 -18.80
CA LEU A 255 5.34 3.82 -18.29
C LEU A 255 4.13 2.95 -18.65
N PRO A 256 3.07 2.98 -17.82
CA PRO A 256 1.86 2.25 -18.13
C PRO A 256 1.18 2.83 -19.37
N ASN A 257 0.65 1.97 -20.24
CA ASN A 257 -0.15 2.40 -21.38
C ASN A 257 -1.59 2.76 -20.98
N ARG A 258 -2.06 2.19 -19.87
CA ARG A 258 -3.42 2.35 -19.36
C ARG A 258 -3.38 2.63 -17.86
N ILE A 259 -4.27 3.49 -17.39
CA ILE A 259 -4.46 3.81 -15.97
C ILE A 259 -5.93 3.59 -15.61
N ILE A 260 -6.19 2.79 -14.56
CA ILE A 260 -7.52 2.68 -13.96
C ILE A 260 -7.48 3.33 -12.58
N PHE A 261 -8.39 4.24 -12.32
CA PHE A 261 -8.45 5.01 -11.08
C PHE A 261 -9.75 4.74 -10.32
N TYR A 262 -9.66 4.11 -9.15
CA TYR A 262 -10.79 3.85 -8.25
C TYR A 262 -10.85 4.88 -7.12
N ARG A 263 -11.90 5.70 -7.08
CA ARG A 263 -12.08 6.82 -6.13
C ARG A 263 -13.13 6.52 -5.04
N ASP A 264 -12.65 6.46 -3.79
CA ASP A 264 -13.35 6.36 -2.47
C ASP A 264 -14.30 7.51 -2.11
N GLY A 265 -15.53 7.30 -1.63
CA GLY A 265 -16.17 8.30 -0.76
C GLY A 265 -16.71 9.56 -1.43
N VAL A 266 -16.86 9.58 -2.76
CA VAL A 266 -17.46 10.71 -3.48
C VAL A 266 -18.96 10.50 -3.61
N SER A 267 -19.75 11.53 -3.28
CA SER A 267 -21.20 11.54 -3.45
C SER A 267 -21.60 11.89 -4.88
N GLU A 268 -22.78 11.44 -5.34
CA GLU A 268 -23.26 11.64 -6.72
C GLU A 268 -23.28 13.11 -7.14
N GLY A 269 -23.72 14.02 -6.25
CA GLY A 269 -23.72 15.47 -6.50
C GLY A 269 -22.33 16.08 -6.68
N GLN A 270 -21.25 15.34 -6.40
CA GLN A 270 -19.85 15.78 -6.55
C GLN A 270 -19.14 15.06 -7.70
N PHE A 271 -19.82 14.21 -8.48
CA PHE A 271 -19.18 13.45 -9.57
C PHE A 271 -18.53 14.35 -10.61
N GLN A 272 -19.27 15.33 -11.13
CA GLN A 272 -18.76 16.20 -12.18
C GLN A 272 -17.58 17.05 -11.70
N SER A 273 -17.67 17.66 -10.51
CA SER A 273 -16.59 18.50 -9.97
C SER A 273 -15.34 17.69 -9.65
N THR A 274 -15.51 16.49 -9.09
CA THR A 274 -14.41 15.55 -8.84
C THR A 274 -13.76 15.11 -10.14
N LEU A 275 -14.55 14.71 -11.14
CA LEU A 275 -14.05 14.28 -12.43
C LEU A 275 -13.23 15.38 -13.09
N VAL A 276 -13.80 16.58 -13.25
CA VAL A 276 -13.12 17.69 -13.92
C VAL A 276 -11.81 18.05 -13.21
N SER A 277 -11.81 18.13 -11.88
CA SER A 277 -10.61 18.50 -11.12
C SER A 277 -9.55 17.40 -11.14
N GLU A 278 -9.91 16.17 -10.77
CA GLU A 278 -8.95 15.08 -10.56
C GLU A 278 -8.49 14.45 -11.88
N LEU A 279 -9.36 14.28 -12.88
CA LEU A 279 -8.97 13.78 -14.20
C LEU A 279 -8.00 14.73 -14.90
N THR A 280 -8.30 16.04 -14.89
CA THR A 280 -7.41 17.06 -15.47
C THR A 280 -6.04 17.04 -14.79
N ALA A 281 -6.00 16.80 -13.48
CA ALA A 281 -4.75 16.70 -12.74
C ALA A 281 -3.97 15.43 -13.08
N ILE A 282 -4.63 14.28 -13.27
CA ILE A 282 -4.00 13.03 -13.74
C ILE A 282 -3.41 13.23 -15.16
N GLN A 283 -4.17 13.81 -16.08
CA GLN A 283 -3.70 14.10 -17.45
C GLN A 283 -2.51 15.06 -17.43
N ARG A 284 -2.56 16.11 -16.60
CA ARG A 284 -1.43 17.04 -16.40
C ARG A 284 -0.18 16.33 -15.89
N ALA A 285 -0.32 15.43 -14.91
CA ALA A 285 0.80 14.65 -14.38
C ALA A 285 1.49 13.81 -15.47
N CYS A 286 0.71 13.20 -16.36
CA CYS A 286 1.22 12.42 -17.48
C CYS A 286 2.05 13.30 -18.43
N ARG A 287 1.51 14.45 -18.85
CA ARG A 287 2.22 15.41 -19.72
C ARG A 287 3.45 16.03 -19.07
N LEU A 288 3.42 16.28 -17.76
CA LEU A 288 4.58 16.79 -17.00
C LEU A 288 5.72 15.77 -16.93
N LEU A 289 5.42 14.48 -16.99
CA LEU A 289 6.42 13.42 -16.96
C LEU A 289 7.08 13.24 -18.33
N LYS A 290 6.29 13.27 -19.40
CA LYS A 290 6.74 13.23 -20.79
C LYS A 290 5.70 13.92 -21.67
N GLN A 291 6.14 14.86 -22.51
CA GLN A 291 5.26 15.73 -23.30
C GLN A 291 4.22 14.96 -24.14
N ASP A 292 4.63 13.84 -24.76
CA ASP A 292 3.78 13.02 -25.63
C ASP A 292 3.18 11.79 -24.92
N TYR A 293 3.15 11.78 -23.58
CA TYR A 293 2.63 10.66 -22.81
C TYR A 293 1.17 10.87 -22.43
N GLU A 294 0.29 10.20 -23.16
CA GLU A 294 -1.16 10.23 -22.97
C GLU A 294 -1.68 8.78 -22.85
N PRO A 295 -1.62 8.17 -21.66
CA PRO A 295 -2.17 6.84 -21.44
C PRO A 295 -3.70 6.89 -21.45
N GLY A 296 -4.35 5.78 -21.81
CA GLY A 296 -5.81 5.67 -21.68
C GLY A 296 -6.22 5.64 -20.21
N ILE A 297 -7.14 6.51 -19.78
CA ILE A 297 -7.59 6.61 -18.39
C ILE A 297 -9.03 6.10 -18.25
N THR A 298 -9.27 5.26 -17.25
CA THR A 298 -10.62 4.90 -16.77
C THR A 298 -10.80 5.43 -15.35
N PHE A 299 -11.81 6.26 -15.12
CA PHE A 299 -12.12 6.88 -13.83
C PHE A 299 -13.40 6.27 -13.26
N ILE A 300 -13.28 5.61 -12.10
CA ILE A 300 -14.36 4.85 -11.47
C ILE A 300 -14.56 5.34 -10.04
N VAL A 301 -15.75 5.81 -9.71
CA VAL A 301 -16.12 6.12 -8.32
C VAL A 301 -16.68 4.87 -7.66
N VAL A 302 -16.19 4.57 -6.45
CA VAL A 302 -16.66 3.45 -5.62
C VAL A 302 -17.45 4.00 -4.43
N GLN A 303 -18.69 3.55 -4.27
CA GLN A 303 -19.55 3.94 -3.16
C GLN A 303 -19.93 2.73 -2.33
N LYS A 304 -19.48 2.71 -1.07
CA LYS A 304 -19.84 1.66 -0.09
C LYS A 304 -20.92 2.12 0.88
N ARG A 305 -21.33 3.38 0.82
CA ARG A 305 -22.21 4.03 1.80
C ARG A 305 -23.55 4.43 1.18
N HIS A 306 -24.31 3.45 0.68
CA HIS A 306 -25.69 3.63 0.17
C HIS A 306 -26.73 2.74 0.89
N HIS A 307 -28.00 2.88 0.55
CA HIS A 307 -29.12 2.19 1.22
C HIS A 307 -29.53 0.87 0.55
N LEU A 308 -29.19 0.67 -0.73
CA LEU A 308 -29.54 -0.53 -1.50
C LEU A 308 -28.94 -1.83 -0.91
N ARG A 309 -29.73 -2.91 -0.89
CA ARG A 309 -29.35 -4.27 -0.49
C ARG A 309 -29.98 -5.28 -1.46
N PHE A 310 -29.25 -6.35 -1.79
CA PHE A 310 -29.78 -7.47 -2.55
C PHE A 310 -30.10 -8.64 -1.63
N GLN A 311 -31.19 -9.34 -1.95
CA GLN A 311 -31.59 -10.57 -1.31
C GLN A 311 -31.57 -11.71 -2.33
N PRO A 312 -31.11 -12.91 -1.93
CA PRO A 312 -31.18 -14.07 -2.79
C PRO A 312 -32.63 -14.48 -3.07
N VAL A 313 -32.86 -15.09 -4.23
CA VAL A 313 -34.18 -15.66 -4.58
C VAL A 313 -34.50 -16.88 -3.72
N ASP A 314 -33.49 -17.70 -3.39
CA ASP A 314 -33.66 -18.80 -2.44
C ASP A 314 -33.75 -18.27 -1.01
N PRO A 315 -34.90 -18.44 -0.31
CA PRO A 315 -35.09 -17.94 1.06
C PRO A 315 -34.21 -18.65 2.09
N ARG A 316 -33.58 -19.78 1.75
CA ARG A 316 -32.62 -20.47 2.63
C ARG A 316 -31.28 -19.74 2.68
N MET A 317 -30.95 -18.98 1.64
CA MET A 317 -29.73 -18.20 1.59
C MET A 317 -29.93 -16.88 2.34
N ARG A 318 -28.98 -16.54 3.22
CA ARG A 318 -29.02 -15.29 3.99
C ARG A 318 -28.55 -14.08 3.17
N ASN A 319 -27.59 -14.30 2.28
CA ASN A 319 -26.91 -13.28 1.48
C ASN A 319 -26.77 -13.78 0.05
N VAL A 320 -26.67 -12.84 -0.89
CA VAL A 320 -26.26 -13.16 -2.27
C VAL A 320 -24.82 -13.69 -2.29
N GLU A 321 -24.51 -14.50 -3.30
CA GLU A 321 -23.19 -15.11 -3.43
C GLU A 321 -22.11 -14.06 -3.77
N PRO A 322 -20.86 -14.24 -3.28
CA PRO A 322 -19.74 -13.40 -3.67
C PRO A 322 -19.51 -13.45 -5.19
N GLY A 323 -19.43 -12.29 -5.83
CA GLY A 323 -19.35 -12.16 -7.28
C GLY A 323 -20.69 -11.83 -7.96
N THR A 324 -21.79 -11.75 -7.20
CA THR A 324 -23.07 -11.27 -7.74
C THR A 324 -22.91 -9.84 -8.27
N VAL A 325 -23.21 -9.64 -9.55
CA VAL A 325 -23.24 -8.34 -10.22
C VAL A 325 -24.67 -7.98 -10.59
N VAL A 326 -25.01 -6.70 -10.44
CA VAL A 326 -26.28 -6.14 -10.90
C VAL A 326 -26.00 -4.84 -11.63
N ASP A 327 -26.18 -4.85 -12.95
CA ASP A 327 -25.97 -3.72 -13.85
C ASP A 327 -27.24 -3.33 -14.64
N GLN A 328 -28.39 -3.92 -14.28
CA GLN A 328 -29.69 -3.69 -14.93
C GLN A 328 -30.77 -3.33 -13.90
N GLN A 329 -31.81 -2.64 -14.40
CA GLN A 329 -33.07 -2.26 -13.70
C GLN A 329 -32.93 -1.27 -12.54
N VAL A 330 -31.94 -1.44 -11.67
CA VAL A 330 -31.72 -0.64 -10.46
C VAL A 330 -30.51 0.31 -10.56
N THR A 331 -29.86 0.29 -11.72
CA THR A 331 -28.74 1.15 -12.11
C THR A 331 -29.22 2.41 -12.83
N HIS A 332 -28.31 3.33 -13.10
CA HIS A 332 -28.60 4.56 -13.81
C HIS A 332 -29.09 4.26 -15.24
N PRO A 333 -30.14 4.95 -15.74
CA PRO A 333 -30.74 4.62 -17.04
C PRO A 333 -29.85 4.90 -18.26
N ARG A 334 -28.75 5.63 -18.11
CA ARG A 334 -27.88 6.08 -19.22
C ARG A 334 -26.39 6.04 -18.93
N GLU A 335 -26.00 5.95 -17.66
CA GLU A 335 -24.59 6.01 -17.28
C GLU A 335 -24.09 4.58 -17.11
N PHE A 336 -22.78 4.42 -17.13
CA PHE A 336 -22.19 3.10 -16.91
C PHE A 336 -21.93 2.92 -15.41
N ASP A 337 -22.91 2.33 -14.73
CA ASP A 337 -22.81 1.94 -13.32
C ASP A 337 -23.20 0.47 -13.11
N PHE A 338 -22.66 -0.11 -12.04
CA PHE A 338 -23.01 -1.47 -11.63
C PHE A 338 -22.77 -1.68 -10.14
N TYR A 339 -23.55 -2.57 -9.56
CA TYR A 339 -23.32 -3.07 -8.21
C TYR A 339 -22.56 -4.39 -8.26
N LEU A 340 -21.56 -4.55 -7.39
CA LEU A 340 -20.84 -5.81 -7.23
C LEU A 340 -20.79 -6.19 -5.74
N CYS A 341 -21.32 -7.37 -5.43
CA CYS A 341 -21.21 -7.99 -4.12
C CYS A 341 -20.00 -8.92 -4.08
N SER A 342 -18.79 -8.37 -3.92
CA SER A 342 -17.55 -9.15 -4.06
C SER A 342 -17.20 -10.04 -2.85
N GLN A 343 -17.68 -9.72 -1.65
CA GLN A 343 -17.30 -10.39 -0.41
C GLN A 343 -18.36 -11.37 0.10
N GLU A 344 -17.93 -12.30 0.95
CA GLU A 344 -18.81 -13.19 1.70
C GLU A 344 -19.47 -12.48 2.89
N GLY A 345 -20.79 -12.60 3.01
CA GLY A 345 -21.59 -12.03 4.08
C GLY A 345 -21.55 -12.81 5.38
N ILE A 346 -20.55 -12.53 6.23
CA ILE A 346 -20.38 -13.22 7.53
C ILE A 346 -21.53 -12.93 8.50
N GLN A 347 -21.93 -11.66 8.61
CA GLN A 347 -22.96 -11.22 9.56
C GLN A 347 -23.80 -10.10 8.95
N GLY A 348 -25.10 -10.15 9.21
CA GLY A 348 -26.07 -9.20 8.67
C GLY A 348 -26.28 -9.40 7.17
N THR A 349 -26.84 -8.36 6.54
CA THR A 349 -27.08 -8.30 5.11
C THR A 349 -25.88 -7.67 4.42
N THR A 350 -25.34 -8.34 3.41
CA THR A 350 -24.18 -7.88 2.66
C THR A 350 -24.54 -6.63 1.91
N LYS A 351 -23.62 -5.68 1.97
CA LYS A 351 -23.74 -4.43 1.24
C LYS A 351 -22.92 -4.56 -0.03
N PRO A 352 -23.55 -4.55 -1.22
CA PRO A 352 -22.81 -4.50 -2.46
C PRO A 352 -22.06 -3.17 -2.54
N ALA A 353 -20.92 -3.12 -3.21
CA ALA A 353 -20.29 -1.86 -3.56
C ALA A 353 -20.88 -1.37 -4.89
N HIS A 354 -21.11 -0.07 -5.01
CA HIS A 354 -21.63 0.56 -6.23
C HIS A 354 -20.49 1.25 -6.97
N TYR A 355 -20.37 1.00 -8.27
CA TYR A 355 -19.31 1.51 -9.13
C TYR A 355 -19.94 2.36 -10.22
N HIS A 356 -19.50 3.62 -10.36
CA HIS A 356 -19.88 4.48 -11.48
C HIS A 356 -18.64 4.78 -12.31
N VAL A 357 -18.67 4.47 -13.60
CA VAL A 357 -17.62 4.82 -14.55
C VAL A 357 -17.91 6.23 -15.06
N LEU A 358 -17.15 7.20 -14.57
CA LEU A 358 -17.34 8.61 -14.92
C LEU A 358 -16.62 9.00 -16.22
N TYR A 359 -15.58 8.24 -16.58
CA TYR A 359 -14.77 8.50 -17.78
C TYR A 359 -14.02 7.24 -18.18
N ASP A 360 -13.92 6.96 -19.48
CA ASP A 360 -13.21 5.78 -19.98
C ASP A 360 -12.63 5.96 -21.38
N ASP A 361 -11.32 6.22 -21.49
CA ASP A 361 -10.59 6.17 -22.76
C ASP A 361 -10.24 4.74 -23.17
N ASN A 362 -10.31 3.79 -22.24
CA ASN A 362 -9.86 2.42 -22.44
C ASN A 362 -10.94 1.53 -23.07
N ASN A 363 -12.14 2.08 -23.31
CA ASN A 363 -13.30 1.43 -23.93
C ASN A 363 -13.58 0.02 -23.38
N TRP A 364 -13.70 -0.09 -22.06
CA TRP A 364 -14.05 -1.35 -21.42
C TRP A 364 -15.48 -1.77 -21.74
N SER A 365 -15.67 -3.06 -22.05
CA SER A 365 -17.00 -3.68 -22.00
C SER A 365 -17.47 -3.85 -20.54
N SER A 366 -18.78 -3.87 -20.33
CA SER A 366 -19.40 -4.14 -19.02
C SER A 366 -18.80 -5.36 -18.33
N ASP A 367 -18.87 -6.53 -18.98
CA ASP A 367 -18.39 -7.81 -18.42
C ASP A 367 -16.91 -7.76 -18.06
N ALA A 368 -16.06 -7.26 -18.95
CA ALA A 368 -14.62 -7.20 -18.71
C ALA A 368 -14.28 -6.31 -17.51
N LEU A 369 -14.91 -5.14 -17.37
CA LEU A 369 -14.64 -4.25 -16.24
C LEU A 369 -15.18 -4.80 -14.92
N GLN A 370 -16.36 -5.42 -14.95
CA GLN A 370 -16.98 -6.05 -13.79
C GLN A 370 -16.13 -7.23 -13.30
N CYS A 371 -15.70 -8.12 -14.20
CA CYS A 371 -14.80 -9.22 -13.89
C CYS A 371 -13.46 -8.72 -13.34
N PHE A 372 -12.85 -7.73 -14.01
CA PHE A 372 -11.57 -7.15 -13.57
C PHE A 372 -11.69 -6.54 -12.16
N THR A 373 -12.76 -5.78 -11.90
CA THR A 373 -13.06 -5.19 -10.59
C THR A 373 -13.24 -6.27 -9.52
N TYR A 374 -13.93 -7.37 -9.84
CA TYR A 374 -14.07 -8.52 -8.94
C TYR A 374 -12.72 -9.18 -8.65
N TYR A 375 -11.90 -9.46 -9.65
CA TYR A 375 -10.56 -10.05 -9.44
C TYR A 375 -9.63 -9.16 -8.62
N LEU A 376 -9.73 -7.83 -8.74
CA LEU A 376 -9.01 -6.89 -7.88
C LEU A 376 -9.40 -7.00 -6.40
N CYS A 377 -10.62 -7.47 -6.09
CA CYS A 377 -11.04 -7.74 -4.72
C CYS A 377 -10.36 -8.97 -4.11
N HIS A 378 -9.76 -9.83 -4.94
CA HIS A 378 -8.94 -10.97 -4.50
C HIS A 378 -7.45 -10.62 -4.35
N ALA A 379 -7.00 -9.43 -4.77
CA ALA A 379 -5.60 -8.99 -4.68
C ALA A 379 -5.23 -8.39 -3.29
N TYR A 380 -6.11 -8.50 -2.29
CA TYR A 380 -5.90 -7.91 -0.97
C TYR A 380 -5.04 -8.80 -0.06
N MET A 381 -3.77 -8.43 0.11
CA MET A 381 -2.73 -9.26 0.73
C MET A 381 -2.92 -9.58 2.22
N ARG A 382 -3.86 -8.92 2.92
CA ARG A 382 -4.02 -9.14 4.37
C ARG A 382 -4.89 -10.33 4.73
N CYS A 383 -5.62 -10.92 3.78
CA CYS A 383 -6.40 -12.13 4.00
C CYS A 383 -6.63 -12.91 2.71
N CYS A 384 -6.71 -14.25 2.81
CA CYS A 384 -7.02 -15.13 1.68
C CYS A 384 -8.54 -15.19 1.41
N ARG A 385 -9.18 -14.03 1.27
CA ARG A 385 -10.63 -13.89 1.01
C ARG A 385 -10.85 -12.69 0.09
N SER A 386 -11.90 -12.75 -0.72
CA SER A 386 -12.38 -11.56 -1.44
C SER A 386 -12.89 -10.52 -0.44
N VAL A 387 -12.50 -9.27 -0.67
CA VAL A 387 -12.94 -8.11 0.13
C VAL A 387 -14.04 -7.33 -0.58
N SER A 388 -14.73 -6.41 0.12
CA SER A 388 -15.95 -5.71 -0.38
C SER A 388 -15.72 -4.80 -1.59
N TYR A 389 -14.48 -4.48 -1.93
CA TYR A 389 -14.13 -3.56 -2.99
C TYR A 389 -12.63 -3.71 -3.34
N PRO A 390 -12.16 -3.17 -4.47
CA PRO A 390 -10.80 -3.38 -4.96
C PRO A 390 -9.70 -3.14 -3.92
N ALA A 391 -8.69 -4.02 -3.92
CA ALA A 391 -7.50 -3.91 -3.08
C ALA A 391 -6.84 -2.51 -3.07
N PRO A 392 -6.58 -1.83 -4.22
CA PRO A 392 -5.96 -0.50 -4.22
C PRO A 392 -6.74 0.54 -3.41
N THR A 393 -8.07 0.53 -3.51
CA THR A 393 -8.95 1.42 -2.74
C THR A 393 -8.99 1.02 -1.26
N PHE A 394 -8.83 -0.27 -0.93
CA PHE A 394 -8.69 -0.69 0.47
C PHE A 394 -7.38 -0.19 1.07
N TYR A 395 -6.31 -0.23 0.27
CA TYR A 395 -5.00 0.26 0.68
C TYR A 395 -4.97 1.78 0.88
N SER A 396 -5.70 2.57 0.09
CA SER A 396 -5.76 4.04 0.28
C SER A 396 -6.33 4.38 1.65
N HIS A 397 -7.41 3.71 2.04
CA HIS A 397 -8.01 3.86 3.36
C HIS A 397 -7.03 3.47 4.49
N LEU A 398 -6.28 2.37 4.33
CA LEU A 398 -5.25 1.96 5.31
C LEU A 398 -4.10 2.97 5.42
N ALA A 399 -3.67 3.53 4.29
CA ALA A 399 -2.64 4.55 4.23
C ALA A 399 -3.10 5.87 4.87
N ALA A 400 -4.34 6.30 4.60
CA ALA A 400 -4.94 7.46 5.25
C ALA A 400 -5.03 7.30 6.77
N PHE A 401 -5.47 6.12 7.25
CA PHE A 401 -5.47 5.82 8.69
C PHE A 401 -4.07 5.80 9.29
N ARG A 402 -3.09 5.25 8.59
CA ARG A 402 -1.70 5.25 9.05
C ARG A 402 -1.19 6.68 9.25
N ALA A 403 -1.48 7.58 8.32
CA ALA A 403 -1.09 8.98 8.45
C ALA A 403 -1.79 9.68 9.62
N ARG A 404 -3.07 9.36 9.89
CA ARG A 404 -3.73 9.82 11.12
C ARG A 404 -3.03 9.31 12.37
N ASP A 405 -2.53 8.07 12.38
CA ASP A 405 -1.76 7.54 13.50
C ASP A 405 -0.41 8.23 13.69
N TRP A 406 0.27 8.65 12.61
CA TRP A 406 1.50 9.46 12.73
C TRP A 406 1.24 10.84 13.33
N LEU A 407 0.06 11.39 13.12
CA LEU A 407 -0.32 12.69 13.66
C LEU A 407 -0.73 12.63 15.14
N LYS A 408 -1.16 11.45 15.64
CA LYS A 408 -1.46 11.27 17.06
C LYS A 408 -0.22 11.51 17.91
N ASP A 409 -0.39 12.30 18.96
CA ASP A 409 0.68 12.63 19.92
C ASP A 409 1.94 13.24 19.27
N THR A 410 1.80 13.85 18.09
CA THR A 410 2.87 14.63 17.44
C THR A 410 2.69 16.10 17.83
N PRO A 411 3.63 16.67 18.61
CA PRO A 411 3.49 18.06 19.09
C PRO A 411 3.61 19.08 17.95
N ARG A 412 4.41 18.80 16.92
CA ARG A 412 4.61 19.66 15.74
C ARG A 412 4.36 18.89 14.44
N PRO A 413 3.11 18.82 13.95
CA PRO A 413 2.77 18.11 12.71
C PRO A 413 3.54 18.59 11.47
N GLU A 414 3.94 19.86 11.47
CA GLU A 414 4.75 20.49 10.40
C GLU A 414 6.09 19.75 10.17
N GLU A 415 6.68 19.11 11.19
CA GLU A 415 7.98 18.43 11.08
C GLU A 415 7.92 17.15 10.24
N ILE A 416 6.76 16.50 10.20
CA ILE A 416 6.55 15.25 9.46
C ILE A 416 5.95 15.49 8.07
N LEU A 417 5.71 16.76 7.73
CA LEU A 417 5.10 17.20 6.47
C LEU A 417 6.10 18.03 5.67
N GLN A 418 6.01 17.95 4.35
CA GLN A 418 6.69 18.83 3.42
C GLN A 418 5.69 19.21 2.33
N ASN A 419 5.30 20.49 2.25
CA ASN A 419 4.25 20.98 1.33
C ASN A 419 2.97 20.13 1.44
N ASN A 420 2.48 19.92 2.66
CA ASN A 420 1.34 19.05 3.00
C ASN A 420 1.50 17.56 2.67
N LYS A 421 2.62 17.10 2.12
CA LYS A 421 2.91 15.68 1.88
C LYS A 421 3.63 15.06 3.09
N PHE A 422 3.20 13.87 3.52
CA PHE A 422 3.91 13.14 4.57
C PHE A 422 5.28 12.66 4.08
N LYS A 423 6.33 13.00 4.85
CA LYS A 423 7.71 12.66 4.50
C LYS A 423 8.05 11.22 4.93
N LEU A 424 7.72 10.26 4.07
CA LEU A 424 8.13 8.87 4.24
C LEU A 424 9.65 8.74 4.20
N ASN A 425 10.20 7.88 5.07
CA ASN A 425 11.59 7.48 4.99
C ASN A 425 11.85 6.83 3.61
N PRO A 426 13.00 7.10 2.94
CA PRO A 426 13.29 6.53 1.62
C PRO A 426 13.13 5.01 1.54
N SER A 427 13.43 4.28 2.62
CA SER A 427 13.28 2.81 2.69
C SER A 427 11.83 2.30 2.73
N GLN A 428 10.87 3.21 2.90
CA GLN A 428 9.44 2.92 3.01
C GLN A 428 8.63 3.42 1.80
N GLN A 429 9.20 4.27 0.94
CA GLN A 429 8.49 4.90 -0.18
C GLN A 429 7.90 3.89 -1.17
N ASN A 430 8.63 2.80 -1.45
CA ASN A 430 8.19 1.71 -2.33
C ASN A 430 7.74 0.46 -1.55
N ALA A 431 7.60 0.57 -0.22
CA ALA A 431 7.17 -0.53 0.63
C ALA A 431 5.68 -0.39 0.97
N MET A 432 5.00 -1.52 1.16
CA MET A 432 3.62 -1.54 1.63
C MET A 432 3.55 -1.36 3.16
N PHE A 433 4.12 -0.28 3.68
CA PHE A 433 4.19 -0.01 5.12
C PHE A 433 2.82 0.01 5.80
N PHE A 434 1.77 0.37 5.05
CA PHE A 434 0.37 0.50 5.47
C PHE A 434 -0.34 -0.83 5.76
N LEU A 435 0.26 -1.98 5.39
CA LEU A 435 -0.24 -3.31 5.80
C LEU A 435 -0.15 -3.52 7.33
#